data_AF-X1AJF7-F1
#
_entry.id   AF-X1AJF7-F1
#
_cell.length_a   1.000
_cell.length_b   1.000
_cell.length_c   1.000
_cell.angle_alpha   90.00
_cell.angle_beta   90.00
_cell.angle_gamma   90.00
#
_symmetry.space_group_name_H-M   'P 1'
#
loop_
_entity.id
_entity.type
_entity.pdbx_description
1 polymer ?
#
loop_
_entity_poly.entity_id
_entity_poly.type
_entity_poly.pdbx_seq_one_letter_code
_entity_poly.pdbx_strand_id
1 'polypeptide(L)'
;MDDKRLIQRAEKSAKFILDKLLFKNRLHRIFKDEQPKQLAYLNDYAFFIAALLDLYEASHDPYWLSEAMSLNKIFLQHFEDKQAGGFYLSSDENRRRYDQTNHQRPFYLK
;
A
#
# COMPACT_ATOMS: atom_id res chain seq x y z
N MET A 1 26.28 -10.60 -9.72
CA MET A 1 25.58 -9.30 -9.85
C MET A 1 26.14 -8.38 -8.78
N ASP A 2 26.21 -7.07 -9.01
CA ASP A 2 26.71 -6.10 -8.02
C ASP A 2 25.55 -5.63 -7.13
N ASP A 3 25.62 -5.89 -5.82
CA ASP A 3 24.57 -5.59 -4.83
C ASP A 3 24.17 -4.12 -4.84
N LYS A 4 25.14 -3.22 -5.06
CA LYS A 4 24.87 -1.77 -5.11
C LYS A 4 23.94 -1.39 -6.25
N ARG A 5 24.06 -2.07 -7.40
CA ARG A 5 23.18 -1.85 -8.56
C ARG A 5 21.76 -2.36 -8.30
N LEU A 6 21.61 -3.41 -7.51
CA LEU A 6 20.29 -3.93 -7.13
C LEU A 6 19.58 -2.96 -6.18
N ILE A 7 20.30 -2.44 -5.16
CA ILE A 7 19.78 -1.43 -4.24
C ILE A 7 19.31 -0.19 -5.02
N GLN A 8 20.14 0.38 -5.89
CA GLN A 8 19.76 1.56 -6.70
C GLN A 8 18.50 1.33 -7.54
N ARG A 9 18.30 0.12 -8.08
CA ARG A 9 17.10 -0.21 -8.84
C ARG A 9 15.88 -0.31 -7.93
N ALA A 10 16.01 -0.93 -6.76
CA ALA A 10 14.95 -1.03 -5.77
C ALA A 10 14.54 0.35 -5.25
N GLU A 11 15.51 1.23 -4.94
CA GLU A 11 15.26 2.62 -4.55
C GLU A 11 14.49 3.39 -5.61
N LYS A 12 14.89 3.25 -6.89
CA LYS A 12 14.19 3.90 -8.01
C LYS A 12 12.75 3.40 -8.14
N SER A 13 12.53 2.09 -7.98
CA SER A 13 11.19 1.49 -8.00
C SER A 13 10.33 1.96 -6.83
N ALA A 14 10.88 2.01 -5.60
CA ALA A 14 10.16 2.47 -4.43
C ALA A 14 9.78 3.96 -4.54
N LYS A 15 10.72 4.81 -4.99
CA LYS A 15 10.43 6.23 -5.30
C LYS A 15 9.33 6.36 -6.33
N PHE A 16 9.34 5.57 -7.41
CA PHE A 16 8.25 5.59 -8.38
C PHE A 16 6.89 5.28 -7.74
N ILE A 17 6.81 4.28 -6.86
CA ILE A 17 5.55 3.94 -6.18
C ILE A 17 5.11 5.09 -5.25
N LEU A 18 6.01 5.65 -4.45
CA LEU A 18 5.71 6.77 -3.57
C LEU A 18 5.28 8.02 -4.36
N ASP A 19 5.94 8.33 -5.47
CA ASP A 19 5.68 9.54 -6.25
C ASP A 19 4.43 9.44 -7.13
N LYS A 20 4.12 8.24 -7.65
CA LYS A 20 3.10 8.05 -8.71
C LYS A 20 1.89 7.25 -8.27
N LEU A 21 2.03 6.40 -7.27
CA LEU A 21 0.97 5.51 -6.80
C LEU A 21 0.42 5.88 -5.42
N LEU A 22 1.18 6.60 -4.58
CA LEU A 22 0.66 7.21 -3.37
C LEU A 22 0.03 8.58 -3.70
N PHE A 23 -1.27 8.59 -3.88
CA PHE A 23 -2.03 9.79 -4.25
C PHE A 23 -3.10 10.08 -3.20
N LYS A 24 -3.15 11.32 -2.69
CA LYS A 24 -4.12 11.74 -1.64
C LYS A 24 -4.15 10.78 -0.44
N ASN A 25 -2.98 10.38 0.07
CA ASN A 25 -2.83 9.39 1.15
C ASN A 25 -3.51 8.04 0.87
N ARG A 26 -3.52 7.62 -0.40
CA ARG A 26 -4.01 6.31 -0.83
C ARG A 26 -3.01 5.69 -1.78
N LEU A 27 -2.55 4.49 -1.44
CA LEU A 27 -1.76 3.69 -2.35
C LEU A 27 -2.67 3.12 -3.43
N HIS A 28 -2.18 3.17 -4.66
CA HIS A 28 -2.82 2.56 -5.81
C HIS A 28 -1.90 1.45 -6.33
N ARG A 29 -2.51 0.43 -6.93
CA ARG A 29 -1.80 -0.75 -7.44
C ARG A 29 -1.65 -0.79 -8.95
N ILE A 30 -2.29 0.16 -9.65
CA ILE A 30 -2.21 0.29 -11.12
C ILE A 30 -1.89 1.75 -11.45
N PHE A 31 -0.83 1.95 -12.23
CA PHE A 31 -0.50 3.21 -12.90
C PHE A 31 -0.72 3.04 -14.40
N LYS A 32 -1.62 3.82 -14.99
CA LYS A 32 -1.94 3.77 -16.43
C LYS A 32 -2.42 5.14 -16.90
N ASP A 33 -2.04 5.52 -18.12
CA ASP A 33 -2.41 6.82 -18.71
C ASP A 33 -1.99 8.00 -17.81
N GLU A 34 -0.77 7.92 -17.28
CA GLU A 34 -0.18 8.90 -16.34
C GLU A 34 -0.94 9.14 -15.04
N GLN A 35 -1.85 8.22 -14.68
CA GLN A 35 -2.71 8.37 -13.51
C GLN A 35 -2.79 7.06 -12.70
N PRO A 36 -2.91 7.14 -11.37
CA PRO A 36 -3.25 5.99 -10.54
C PRO A 36 -4.72 5.60 -10.77
N LYS A 37 -5.00 4.31 -10.97
CA LYS A 37 -6.35 3.84 -11.38
C LYS A 37 -7.10 3.04 -10.32
N GLN A 38 -6.41 2.17 -9.59
CA GLN A 38 -7.05 1.22 -8.68
C GLN A 38 -6.43 1.29 -7.30
N LEU A 39 -7.27 1.40 -6.26
CA LEU A 39 -6.83 1.38 -4.87
C LEU A 39 -6.16 0.04 -4.52
N ALA A 40 -5.07 0.13 -3.77
CA ALA A 40 -4.34 -0.99 -3.23
C ALA A 40 -5.16 -1.73 -2.16
N TYR A 41 -4.90 -3.02 -2.02
CA TYR A 41 -5.45 -3.88 -0.97
C TYR A 41 -4.46 -4.02 0.19
N LEU A 42 -4.90 -4.72 1.24
CA LEU A 42 -4.10 -4.97 2.45
C LEU A 42 -2.69 -5.47 2.12
N ASN A 43 -2.60 -6.48 1.24
CA ASN A 43 -1.33 -7.12 0.91
C ASN A 43 -0.40 -6.17 0.14
N ASP A 44 -0.92 -5.33 -0.75
CA ASP A 44 -0.12 -4.36 -1.50
C ASP A 44 0.57 -3.38 -0.53
N TYR A 45 -0.14 -2.93 0.51
CA TYR A 45 0.45 -2.12 1.58
C TYR A 45 1.47 -2.92 2.40
N ALA A 46 1.11 -4.13 2.88
CA ALA A 46 1.97 -4.93 3.75
C ALA A 46 3.31 -5.26 3.08
N PHE A 47 3.29 -5.72 1.83
CA PHE A 47 4.50 -6.02 1.07
C PHE A 47 5.31 -4.77 0.75
N PHE A 48 4.66 -3.64 0.47
CA PHE A 48 5.40 -2.42 0.17
C PHE A 48 6.04 -1.80 1.42
N ILE A 49 5.36 -1.84 2.57
CA ILE A 49 5.94 -1.45 3.87
C ILE A 49 7.17 -2.33 4.18
N ALA A 50 7.06 -3.65 4.01
CA ALA A 50 8.19 -4.56 4.19
C ALA A 50 9.36 -4.21 3.25
N ALA A 51 9.09 -3.96 1.97
CA ALA A 51 10.12 -3.58 1.00
C ALA A 51 10.82 -2.25 1.34
N LEU A 52 10.13 -1.29 1.97
CA LEU A 52 10.74 -0.06 2.46
C LEU A 52 11.65 -0.31 3.67
N LEU A 53 11.30 -1.26 4.55
CA LEU A 53 12.17 -1.70 5.64
C LEU A 53 13.41 -2.42 5.10
N ASP A 54 13.25 -3.31 4.12
CA ASP A 54 14.37 -3.97 3.44
C ASP A 54 15.33 -2.96 2.78
N LEU A 55 14.78 -1.90 2.17
CA LEU A 55 15.58 -0.80 1.61
C LEU A 55 16.34 -0.02 2.68
N TYR A 56 15.72 0.24 3.84
CA TYR A 56 16.42 0.84 4.98
C TYR A 56 17.57 -0.05 5.45
N GLU A 57 17.36 -1.36 5.62
CA GLU A 57 18.40 -2.29 6.06
C GLU A 57 19.55 -2.40 5.06
N ALA A 58 19.24 -2.41 3.75
CA ALA A 58 20.26 -2.53 2.71
C ALA A 58 21.05 -1.23 2.47
N SER A 59 20.41 -0.07 2.58
CA SER A 59 21.01 1.24 2.24
C SER A 59 21.45 2.06 3.46
N HIS A 60 20.90 1.78 4.65
CA HIS A 60 20.97 2.58 5.87
C HIS A 60 20.46 4.03 5.70
N ASP A 61 19.70 4.32 4.64
CA ASP A 61 19.08 5.63 4.45
C ASP A 61 17.77 5.73 5.27
N PRO A 62 17.71 6.61 6.30
CA PRO A 62 16.54 6.74 7.18
C PRO A 62 15.28 7.23 6.47
N TYR A 63 15.39 7.76 5.24
CA TYR A 63 14.26 8.10 4.39
C TYR A 63 13.29 6.92 4.27
N TRP A 64 13.78 5.72 3.99
CA TRP A 64 12.93 4.55 3.76
C TRP A 64 12.17 4.11 5.01
N LEU A 65 12.79 4.21 6.19
CA LEU A 65 12.13 3.93 7.46
C LEU A 65 11.01 4.94 7.73
N SER A 66 11.24 6.22 7.46
CA SER A 66 10.23 7.27 7.60
C SER A 66 9.02 7.04 6.69
N GLU A 67 9.26 6.65 5.44
CA GLU A 67 8.21 6.32 4.48
C GLU A 67 7.44 5.06 4.91
N ALA A 68 8.12 4.03 5.40
CA ALA A 68 7.48 2.82 5.93
C ALA A 68 6.54 3.15 7.10
N MET A 69 6.98 3.98 8.05
CA MET A 69 6.16 4.43 9.18
C MET A 69 4.95 5.24 8.72
N SER A 70 5.14 6.14 7.74
CA SER A 70 4.07 6.98 7.21
C SER A 70 3.02 6.15 6.48
N LEU A 71 3.45 5.19 5.68
CA LEU A 71 2.58 4.26 4.98
C LEU A 71 1.84 3.32 5.95
N ASN A 72 2.50 2.88 7.02
CA ASN A 72 1.87 2.07 8.07
C ASN A 72 0.76 2.82 8.81
N LYS A 73 0.89 4.13 9.05
CA LYS A 73 -0.19 4.94 9.63
C LYS A 73 -1.43 4.94 8.72
N ILE A 74 -1.23 5.07 7.40
CA ILE A 74 -2.31 4.99 6.41
C ILE A 74 -2.92 3.57 6.40
N PHE A 75 -2.09 2.53 6.44
CA PHE A 75 -2.53 1.14 6.52
C PHE A 75 -3.47 0.90 7.71
N LEU A 76 -3.05 1.27 8.93
CA LEU A 76 -3.87 1.14 10.13
C LEU A 76 -5.17 1.93 9.99
N GLN A 77 -5.12 3.15 9.48
CA GLN A 77 -6.29 4.00 9.31
C GLN A 77 -7.37 3.38 8.40
N HIS A 78 -6.99 2.67 7.34
CA HIS A 78 -7.92 2.21 6.30
C HIS A 78 -8.31 0.74 6.40
N PHE A 79 -7.51 -0.06 7.07
CA PHE A 79 -7.66 -1.52 7.08
C PHE A 79 -7.91 -2.11 8.47
N GLU A 80 -7.57 -1.44 9.57
CA GLU A 80 -7.77 -1.98 10.92
C GLU A 80 -9.26 -2.15 11.25
N ASP A 81 -9.63 -3.34 11.71
CA ASP A 81 -10.92 -3.59 12.36
C ASP A 81 -10.77 -3.38 13.87
N LYS A 82 -11.14 -2.18 14.33
CA LYS A 82 -11.04 -1.82 15.75
C LYS A 82 -12.07 -2.53 16.64
N GLN A 83 -13.10 -3.15 16.07
CA GLN A 83 -14.15 -3.83 16.83
C GLN A 83 -13.85 -5.32 17.00
N ALA A 84 -13.53 -6.00 15.91
CA ALA A 84 -13.23 -7.44 15.91
C ALA A 84 -11.75 -7.75 16.11
N GLY A 85 -10.87 -6.74 15.99
CA GLY A 85 -9.43 -6.93 15.87
C GLY A 85 -9.04 -7.42 14.47
N GLY A 86 -7.75 -7.26 14.12
CA GLY A 86 -7.23 -7.66 12.81
C GLY A 86 -7.49 -6.62 11.72
N PHE A 87 -7.54 -7.07 10.46
CA PHE A 87 -7.56 -6.20 9.29
C PHE A 87 -8.53 -6.68 8.20
N TYR A 88 -9.19 -5.74 7.53
CA TYR A 88 -9.94 -5.98 6.30
C TYR A 88 -8.99 -6.18 5.11
N LEU A 89 -9.37 -7.00 4.13
CA LEU A 89 -8.57 -7.15 2.89
C LEU A 89 -8.65 -5.92 1.98
N SER A 90 -9.79 -5.22 2.02
CA SER A 90 -10.08 -4.02 1.22
C SER A 90 -10.12 -2.79 2.12
N SER A 91 -9.63 -1.65 1.64
CA SER A 91 -9.75 -0.38 2.35
C SER A 91 -11.21 0.01 2.60
N ASP A 92 -11.45 0.84 3.60
CA ASP A 92 -12.77 1.43 3.89
C ASP A 92 -13.44 2.02 2.64
N GLU A 93 -12.69 2.69 1.77
CA GLU A 93 -13.20 3.26 0.52
C GLU A 93 -13.56 2.18 -0.51
N ASN A 94 -12.72 1.15 -0.68
CA ASN A 94 -13.06 0.03 -1.56
C ASN A 94 -14.35 -0.63 -1.07
N ARG A 95 -14.50 -0.87 0.24
CA ARG A 95 -15.72 -1.44 0.81
C ARG A 95 -16.95 -0.55 0.53
N ARG A 96 -16.86 0.77 0.77
CA ARG A 96 -17.96 1.71 0.44
C ARG A 96 -18.35 1.68 -1.04
N ARG A 97 -17.38 1.59 -1.96
CA ARG A 97 -17.66 1.49 -3.41
C ARG A 97 -18.38 0.19 -3.77
N TYR A 98 -18.02 -0.93 -3.13
CA TYR A 98 -18.74 -2.19 -3.30
C TYR A 98 -20.18 -2.09 -2.78
N ASP A 99 -20.42 -1.48 -1.63
CA ASP A 99 -21.77 -1.33 -1.07
C ASP A 99 -22.68 -0.46 -1.96
N GLN A 100 -22.12 0.57 -2.60
CA GLN A 100 -22.86 1.45 -3.52
C GLN A 100 -23.17 0.79 -4.87
N THR A 101 -22.31 -0.12 -5.32
CA THR A 101 -22.48 -0.82 -6.60
C THR A 101 -23.31 -2.11 -6.48
N ASN A 102 -23.40 -2.70 -5.28
CA ASN A 102 -24.25 -3.85 -4.99
C ASN A 102 -25.55 -3.44 -4.27
N HIS A 103 -26.54 -3.00 -5.04
CA HIS A 103 -27.94 -2.96 -4.59
C HIS A 103 -28.61 -4.35 -4.47
N GLN A 104 -27.86 -5.47 -4.56
CA GLN A 104 -28.40 -6.81 -4.31
C GLN A 104 -27.43 -7.72 -3.52
N ARG A 105 -27.83 -7.95 -2.26
CA ARG A 105 -27.52 -9.03 -1.30
C ARG A 105 -26.06 -9.20 -0.81
N PRO A 106 -25.82 -9.14 0.53
CA PRO A 106 -24.49 -9.33 1.12
C PRO A 106 -24.08 -10.82 1.08
N PHE A 107 -22.89 -11.08 0.55
CA PHE A 107 -22.21 -12.37 0.69
C PHE A 107 -21.50 -12.40 2.05
N TYR A 108 -22.12 -13.04 3.04
CA TYR A 108 -21.41 -13.58 4.20
C TYR A 108 -20.92 -14.98 3.84
N LEU A 109 -19.61 -15.22 3.86
CA LEU A 109 -19.07 -16.59 3.86
C LEU A 109 -19.25 -17.15 5.27
N LYS A 110 -20.01 -18.25 5.39
CA LYS A 110 -19.90 -19.20 6.50
C LYS A 110 -18.72 -20.11 6.25
#